data_AF-A0A7S1GV29-F1
#
_entry.id   AF-A0A7S1GV29-F1
#
_cell.length_a   1.000
_cell.length_b   1.000
_cell.length_c   1.000
_cell.angle_alpha   90.00
_cell.angle_beta   90.00
_cell.angle_gamma   90.00
#
_symmetry.space_group_name_H-M   'P 1'
#
loop_
_entity.id
_entity.type
_entity.pdbx_description
1 polymer ?
#
loop_
_entity_poly.entity_id
_entity_poly.type
_entity_poly.pdbx_seq_one_letter_code
_entity_poly.pdbx_strand_id
1 'polypeptide(L)'
;MTTTIAAASASLTCITITRVRSHVFDVGMGLNGIIAGCGSITAGCATSDPWMAFVIGVVGGCVYYLAHYALLWLRVDDPLDAFPIHGVCGLWGVLAVGIFCTD
;
A
#
# COMPACT_ATOMS: atom_id res chain seq x y z
N MET A 1 1.47 4.88 -16.06
CA MET A 1 1.73 6.03 -15.16
C MET A 1 1.11 5.83 -13.78
N THR A 2 -0.15 5.42 -13.72
CA THR A 2 -0.88 5.01 -12.51
C THR A 2 -0.05 4.12 -11.57
N THR A 3 0.61 3.08 -12.09
CA THR A 3 1.45 2.18 -11.29
C THR A 3 2.54 2.91 -10.50
N THR A 4 3.28 3.80 -11.16
CA THR A 4 4.37 4.57 -10.53
C THR A 4 3.83 5.57 -9.51
N ILE A 5 2.69 6.21 -9.80
CA ILE A 5 2.05 7.17 -8.89
C ILE A 5 1.58 6.47 -7.61
N ALA A 6 0.92 5.31 -7.75
CA ALA A 6 0.46 4.52 -6.61
C ALA A 6 1.63 4.01 -5.76
N ALA A 7 2.70 3.52 -6.39
CA ALA A 7 3.89 3.05 -5.70
C ALA A 7 4.58 4.17 -4.90
N ALA A 8 4.77 5.35 -5.52
CA ALA A 8 5.39 6.49 -4.86
C ALA A 8 4.54 7.04 -3.70
N SER A 9 3.23 7.17 -3.91
CA SER A 9 2.31 7.67 -2.87
C SER A 9 2.18 6.71 -1.69
N ALA A 10 2.14 5.39 -1.92
CA ALA A 10 2.15 4.38 -0.86
C ALA A 10 3.46 4.41 -0.05
N SER A 11 4.61 4.50 -0.72
CA SER A 11 5.92 4.60 -0.06
C SER A 11 6.04 5.83 0.81
N LEU A 12 5.68 7.01 0.27
CA LEU A 12 5.64 8.25 1.03
C LEU A 12 4.72 8.13 2.24
N THR A 13 3.55 7.53 2.06
CA THR A 13 2.61 7.32 3.17
C THR A 13 3.23 6.47 4.27
N CYS A 14 3.84 5.33 3.94
CA CYS A 14 4.47 4.45 4.92
C CYS A 14 5.63 5.13 5.65
N ILE A 15 6.48 5.86 4.92
CA ILE A 15 7.60 6.62 5.50
C ILE A 15 7.07 7.73 6.41
N THR A 16 6.06 8.49 5.97
CA THR A 16 5.47 9.56 6.78
C THR A 16 4.86 9.02 8.07
N ILE A 17 4.07 7.95 7.99
CA ILE A 17 3.46 7.33 9.18
C ILE A 17 4.55 6.86 10.14
N THR A 18 5.56 6.15 9.63
CA THR A 18 6.66 5.64 10.46
C THR A 18 7.49 6.77 11.06
N ARG A 19 7.75 7.83 10.30
CA ARG A 19 8.47 9.01 10.78
C ARG A 19 7.72 9.74 11.88
N VAL A 20 6.39 9.85 11.78
CA VAL A 20 5.55 10.48 12.81
C VAL A 20 5.48 9.61 14.07
N ARG A 21 5.37 8.29 13.95
CA ARG A 21 5.21 7.39 15.10
C ARG A 21 6.52 7.05 15.81
N SER A 22 7.56 6.73 15.05
CA SER A 22 8.83 6.20 15.56
C SER A 22 9.95 7.22 15.57
N HIS A 23 9.74 8.43 15.01
CA HIS A 23 10.77 9.45 14.82
C HIS A 23 12.02 8.95 14.09
N VAL A 24 11.88 7.94 13.22
CA VAL A 24 12.96 7.42 12.37
C VAL A 24 12.46 7.27 10.94
N PHE A 25 13.34 7.48 9.96
CA PHE A 25 13.07 7.17 8.57
C PHE A 25 13.39 5.69 8.33
N ASP A 26 12.36 4.85 8.35
CA ASP A 26 12.48 3.42 8.08
C ASP A 26 12.43 3.15 6.58
N VAL A 27 13.59 2.77 6.03
CA VAL A 27 13.72 2.46 4.60
C VAL A 27 13.01 1.14 4.27
N GLY A 28 13.01 0.16 5.17
CA GLY A 28 12.35 -1.13 4.96
C GLY A 28 10.84 -0.94 4.81
N MET A 29 10.24 -0.18 5.73
CA MET A 29 8.81 0.16 5.66
C MET A 29 8.46 0.96 4.40
N GLY A 30 9.38 1.84 3.97
CA GLY A 30 9.23 2.60 2.72
C GLY A 30 9.29 1.72 1.47
N LEU A 31 10.21 0.76 1.42
CA LEU A 31 10.36 -0.19 0.32
C LEU A 31 9.16 -1.14 0.23
N ASN A 32 8.72 -1.69 1.36
CA ASN A 32 7.52 -2.52 1.38
C ASN A 32 6.27 -1.71 1.00
N GLY A 33 6.22 -0.43 1.38
CA GLY A 33 5.21 0.51 0.90
C GLY A 33 5.17 0.67 -0.63
N ILE A 34 6.31 0.66 -1.32
CA ILE A 34 6.35 0.68 -2.80
C ILE A 34 5.64 -0.55 -3.36
N ILE A 35 5.96 -1.73 -2.83
CA ILE A 35 5.38 -3.00 -3.29
C ILE A 35 3.88 -3.05 -2.97
N ALA A 36 3.47 -2.60 -1.79
CA ALA A 36 2.07 -2.50 -1.40
C ALA A 36 1.27 -1.57 -2.32
N GLY A 37 1.83 -0.41 -2.70
CA GLY A 37 1.23 0.51 -3.67
C GLY A 37 1.10 -0.10 -5.07
N CYS A 38 2.12 -0.79 -5.53
CA CYS A 38 2.07 -1.56 -6.79
C CYS A 38 0.98 -2.64 -6.75
N GLY A 39 0.89 -3.40 -5.65
CA GLY A 39 -0.15 -4.40 -5.44
C GLY A 39 -1.56 -3.82 -5.45
N SER A 40 -1.75 -2.69 -4.76
CA SER A 40 -3.05 -2.01 -4.62
C SER A 40 -3.60 -1.50 -5.94
N ILE A 41 -2.75 -1.04 -6.88
CA ILE A 41 -3.21 -0.52 -8.17
C ILE A 41 -3.29 -1.59 -9.26
N THR A 42 -2.77 -2.80 -9.04
CA THR A 42 -2.58 -3.81 -10.10
C THR A 42 -3.87 -4.12 -10.85
N ALA A 43 -4.99 -4.28 -10.14
CA ALA A 43 -6.27 -4.64 -10.74
C ALA A 43 -6.90 -3.52 -11.60
N GLY A 44 -6.62 -2.25 -11.29
CA GLY A 44 -7.20 -1.08 -11.96
C GLY A 44 -6.19 -0.26 -12.75
N CYS A 45 -4.97 -0.76 -12.96
CA CYS A 45 -3.87 0.08 -13.42
C CYS A 45 -4.08 0.65 -14.84
N ALA A 46 -4.89 0.00 -15.67
CA ALA A 46 -5.21 0.43 -17.03
C ALA A 46 -6.46 1.32 -17.12
N THR A 47 -7.36 1.29 -16.12
CA THR A 47 -8.70 1.91 -16.15
C THR A 47 -8.91 2.96 -15.05
N SER A 48 -7.85 3.27 -14.29
CA SER A 48 -7.88 4.32 -13.26
C SER A 48 -7.24 5.60 -13.76
N ASP A 49 -7.83 6.74 -13.41
CA ASP A 49 -7.18 8.03 -13.63
C ASP A 49 -5.92 8.21 -12.75
N PRO A 50 -4.95 9.04 -13.18
CA PRO A 50 -3.73 9.31 -12.40
C PRO A 50 -3.98 9.81 -10.97
N TRP A 51 -5.02 10.63 -10.75
CA TRP A 51 -5.35 11.16 -9.44
C TRP A 51 -5.95 10.08 -8.52
N MET A 52 -6.70 9.13 -9.07
CA MET A 52 -7.24 7.99 -8.33
C MET A 52 -6.11 7.04 -7.93
N ALA A 53 -5.14 6.81 -8.81
CA ALA A 53 -3.96 6.01 -8.49
C ALA A 53 -3.17 6.55 -7.29
N PHE A 54 -3.11 7.89 -7.13
CA PHE A 54 -2.54 8.50 -5.93
C PHE A 54 -3.34 8.14 -4.67
N VAL A 55 -4.68 8.27 -4.71
CA VAL A 55 -5.54 7.92 -3.58
C VAL A 55 -5.43 6.44 -3.22
N ILE A 56 -5.47 5.55 -4.23
CA ILE A 56 -5.33 4.10 -4.07
C ILE A 56 -3.98 3.75 -3.43
N GLY A 57 -2.90 4.42 -3.85
CA GLY A 57 -1.57 4.25 -3.26
C GLY A 57 -1.49 4.73 -1.81
N VAL A 58 -2.01 5.90 -1.48
CA VAL A 58 -2.05 6.39 -0.09
C VAL A 58 -2.81 5.42 0.81
N VAL A 59 -4.01 5.00 0.41
CA VAL A 59 -4.80 4.05 1.20
C VAL A 59 -4.10 2.69 1.27
N GLY A 60 -3.50 2.22 0.17
CA GLY A 60 -2.71 0.98 0.14
C GLY A 60 -1.54 1.00 1.11
N GLY A 61 -0.82 2.13 1.22
CA GLY A 61 0.24 2.31 2.21
C GLY A 61 -0.26 2.25 3.65
N CYS A 62 -1.41 2.89 3.95
CA CYS A 62 -2.05 2.80 5.27
C CYS A 62 -2.50 1.36 5.60
N VAL A 63 -3.12 0.68 4.63
CA VAL A 63 -3.59 -0.71 4.77
C VAL A 63 -2.43 -1.64 5.04
N TYR A 64 -1.33 -1.52 4.28
CA TYR A 64 -0.10 -2.28 4.52
C TYR A 64 0.44 -2.05 5.93
N TYR A 65 0.63 -0.78 6.32
CA TYR A 65 1.18 -0.42 7.64
C TYR A 65 0.35 -1.04 8.77
N LEU A 66 -0.98 -0.94 8.70
CA LEU A 66 -1.88 -1.52 9.69
C LEU A 66 -1.83 -3.04 9.69
N ALA A 67 -1.81 -3.68 8.51
CA ALA A 67 -1.77 -5.14 8.40
C ALA A 67 -0.46 -5.74 8.93
N HIS A 68 0.68 -5.10 8.66
CA HIS A 68 1.98 -5.50 9.21
C HIS A 68 1.95 -5.52 10.75
N TYR A 69 1.55 -4.40 11.38
CA TYR A 69 1.48 -4.33 12.84
C TYR A 69 0.37 -5.21 13.44
N ALA A 70 -0.71 -5.46 12.70
CA ALA A 70 -1.75 -6.39 13.13
C ALA A 70 -1.22 -7.83 13.23
N LEU A 71 -0.42 -8.30 12.26
CA LEU A 71 0.22 -9.61 12.33
C LEU A 71 1.18 -9.72 13.50
N LEU A 72 2.03 -8.70 13.70
CA LEU A 72 2.94 -8.66 14.85
C LEU A 72 2.17 -8.68 16.18
N TRP A 73 1.05 -7.97 16.26
CA TRP A 73 0.19 -7.98 17.45
C TRP A 73 -0.45 -9.37 17.70
N LEU A 74 -0.80 -10.07 16.62
CA LEU A 74 -1.27 -11.46 16.65
C LEU A 74 -0.15 -12.48 16.88
N ARG A 75 1.11 -12.04 17.02
CA ARG A 75 2.31 -12.89 17.15
C ARG A 75 2.51 -13.84 15.96
N VAL A 76 2.09 -13.40 14.78
CA VAL A 76 2.37 -14.07 13.52
C VAL A 76 3.53 -13.34 12.86
N ASP A 77 4.65 -14.04 12.70
CA ASP A 77 5.83 -13.52 12.03
C ASP A 77 5.76 -13.88 10.54
N ASP A 78 5.54 -12.86 9.71
CA ASP A 78 5.61 -12.97 8.26
C ASP A 78 6.96 -12.42 7.79
N PRO A 79 7.93 -13.29 7.45
CA PRO A 79 9.31 -12.87 7.22
C PRO A 79 9.49 -11.95 6.01
N LEU A 80 8.49 -11.89 5.13
CA LEU A 80 8.54 -11.11 3.88
C LEU A 80 7.46 -10.04 3.80
N ASP A 81 6.61 -9.89 4.83
CA ASP A 81 5.35 -9.13 4.73
C ASP A 81 4.48 -9.57 3.53
N ALA A 82 4.55 -10.84 3.14
CA ALA A 82 3.83 -11.35 1.98
C ALA A 82 2.31 -11.23 2.13
N PHE A 83 1.76 -11.51 3.32
CA PHE A 83 0.33 -11.42 3.58
C PHE A 83 -0.18 -9.96 3.67
N PRO A 84 0.47 -9.03 4.40
CA PRO A 84 0.12 -7.61 4.38
C PRO A 84 0.13 -7.03 2.97
N ILE A 85 1.17 -7.34 2.18
CA ILE A 85 1.37 -6.78 0.84
C ILE A 85 0.41 -7.42 -0.17
N HIS A 86 0.39 -8.75 -0.29
CA HIS A 86 -0.37 -9.41 -1.35
C HIS A 86 -1.80 -9.73 -0.94
N GLY A 87 -2.00 -10.17 0.30
CA GLY A 87 -3.32 -10.53 0.81
C GLY A 87 -4.18 -9.29 1.05
N VAL A 88 -3.74 -8.42 1.96
CA VAL A 88 -4.57 -7.29 2.41
C VAL A 88 -4.57 -6.15 1.40
N CYS A 89 -3.40 -5.74 0.88
CA CYS A 89 -3.38 -4.68 -0.15
C CYS A 89 -3.92 -5.16 -1.49
N GLY A 90 -3.79 -6.45 -1.82
CA GLY A 90 -4.45 -7.03 -2.99
C GLY A 90 -5.96 -7.00 -2.89
N LEU A 91 -6.52 -7.36 -1.71
CA LEU A 91 -7.95 -7.21 -1.44
C LEU A 91 -8.40 -5.75 -1.56
N TRP A 92 -7.65 -4.80 -0.98
CA TRP A 92 -7.90 -3.38 -1.15
C TRP A 92 -7.92 -2.98 -2.63
N GLY A 93 -6.96 -3.45 -3.42
CA GLY A 93 -6.89 -3.13 -4.85
C GLY A 93 -8.10 -3.59 -5.64
N VAL A 94 -8.61 -4.81 -5.38
CA VAL A 94 -9.82 -5.31 -6.04
C VAL A 94 -11.05 -4.50 -5.64
N LEU A 95 -11.16 -4.10 -4.37
CA LEU A 95 -12.25 -3.23 -3.91
C LEU A 95 -12.15 -1.83 -4.52
N ALA A 96 -10.94 -1.28 -4.60
CA ALA A 96 -10.68 0.04 -5.16
C ALA A 96 -11.09 0.13 -6.64
N VAL A 97 -10.96 -0.95 -7.41
CA VAL A 97 -11.45 -1.01 -8.79
C VAL A 97 -12.95 -0.72 -8.85
N GLY A 98 -13.76 -1.38 -8.02
CA GLY A 98 -15.21 -1.18 -8.03
C GLY A 98 -15.67 0.20 -7.55
N ILE A 99 -14.80 0.94 -6.88
CA ILE A 99 -15.09 2.29 -6.36
C ILE A 99 -14.61 3.38 -7.32
N PHE A 100 -13.44 3.19 -7.93
CA PHE A 100 -12.72 4.26 -8.62
C PHE A 100 -12.52 4.03 -10.13
N CYS A 101 -12.58 2.79 -10.65
CA CYS A 101 -12.41 2.59 -12.10
C CYS A 101 -13.61 3.11 -12.87
N THR A 102 -13.35 3.81 -13.98
CA THR A 102 -14.36 4.53 -14.76
C THR A 102 -14.76 3.81 -16.05
N ASP A 103 -14.05 2.73 -16.41
CA ASP A 103 -14.25 1.95 -17.65
C ASP A 103 -14.31 0.44 -17.36
#